data_AF-A0A7J9B2U7-F1
#
_entry.id   AF-A0A7J9B2U7-F1
#
_cell.length_a   1.000
_cell.length_b   1.000
_cell.length_c   1.000
_cell.angle_alpha   90.00
_cell.angle_beta   90.00
_cell.angle_gamma   90.00
#
_symmetry.space_group_name_H-M   'P 1'
#
loop_
_entity.id
_entity.type
_entity.pdbx_description
1 polymer ?
#
loop_
_entity_poly.entity_id
_entity_poly.type
_entity_poly.pdbx_seq_one_letter_code
_entity_poly.pdbx_strand_id
1 'polypeptide(L)'
;HFYVGTSSNEETVSIEQCCIFRGSFVKLNAQTGKILWRTYMLPDNFGQRGEYAGAAIWGSSPSIDIRRNHVYIGTGNLYSAPKNVRDCQERQNNRTDMPSTDECVEPENHSDSIIAIDLDTGKIKWFNQLGGYDVWFFECNNVSNPKCPPGPNLGADFAAAPMMLTTYVDGIKRDLAVAVQKSGYAWALDRDNGKLIWATEAGPGGLTGGGTWGAATDEKRVYTNIANSDRKNFTLQPSTKVTTAGGWVAMDSKSGRVLWSTADPSNGTANGPVTVANGVVIGGSTFRQGPLYAMNAMTGEILWSYKTGSTIYGGASVSNGCIYLGHGYKVSVGLSDPGFTAGNSLFAFCVA
;
A
#
# COMPACT_ATOMS: atom_id res chain seq x y z
N HIS A 1 -1.70 23.85 -6.65
CA HIS A 1 -0.73 23.32 -5.65
C HIS A 1 -0.32 21.94 -6.07
N PHE A 2 0.89 21.52 -5.73
CA PHE A 2 1.40 20.18 -6.00
C PHE A 2 1.84 19.55 -4.68
N TYR A 3 1.54 18.27 -4.48
CA TYR A 3 1.84 17.55 -3.26
C TYR A 3 2.81 16.41 -3.56
N VAL A 4 3.82 16.23 -2.74
CA VAL A 4 4.82 15.18 -2.93
C VAL A 4 5.21 14.55 -1.61
N GLY A 5 5.25 13.22 -1.61
CA GLY A 5 5.90 12.44 -0.57
C GLY A 5 7.38 12.25 -0.88
N THR A 6 8.20 12.08 0.15
CA THR A 6 9.62 11.75 0.00
C THR A 6 9.89 10.30 0.39
N SER A 7 10.81 9.67 -0.32
CA SER A 7 11.34 8.34 -0.04
C SER A 7 12.86 8.33 -0.18
N SER A 8 13.51 7.27 0.29
CA SER A 8 14.97 7.14 0.25
C SER A 8 15.39 5.71 -0.03
N ASN A 9 16.51 5.57 -0.74
CA ASN A 9 17.20 4.28 -0.91
C ASN A 9 17.99 3.87 0.34
N GLU A 10 17.91 4.61 1.45
CA GLU A 10 18.45 4.16 2.74
C GLU A 10 17.85 2.81 3.19
N GLU A 11 16.69 2.40 2.68
CA GLU A 11 16.15 1.05 2.90
C GLU A 11 17.06 -0.07 2.36
N THR A 12 17.93 0.23 1.39
CA THR A 12 18.82 -0.74 0.72
C THR A 12 20.27 -0.69 1.21
N VAL A 13 20.61 0.19 2.16
CA VAL A 13 21.99 0.33 2.67
C VAL A 13 22.26 -0.66 3.80
N SER A 14 23.54 -0.82 4.17
CA SER A 14 23.90 -1.75 5.25
C SER A 14 23.51 -1.23 6.65
N ILE A 15 23.39 -2.12 7.64
CA ILE A 15 23.12 -1.78 9.04
C ILE A 15 24.09 -0.73 9.56
N GLU A 16 25.38 -0.83 9.22
CA GLU A 16 26.40 0.12 9.67
C GLU A 16 26.25 1.50 9.01
N GLN A 17 25.64 1.57 7.82
CA GLN A 17 25.40 2.81 7.06
C GLN A 17 24.04 3.43 7.35
N CYS A 18 23.08 2.63 7.81
CA CYS A 18 21.71 3.00 8.13
C CYS A 18 21.60 3.71 9.49
N CYS A 19 20.69 4.67 9.69
CA CYS A 19 19.93 5.47 8.73
C CYS A 19 19.69 6.85 9.36
N ILE A 20 19.43 7.87 8.55
CA ILE A 20 19.07 9.23 8.99
C ILE A 20 17.87 9.81 8.23
N PHE A 21 17.37 9.14 7.19
CA PHE A 21 16.25 9.63 6.41
C PHE A 21 14.95 9.68 7.21
N ARG A 22 14.20 10.79 7.10
CA ARG A 22 12.83 10.93 7.60
C ARG A 22 11.89 11.21 6.44
N GLY A 23 10.90 10.35 6.26
CA GLY A 23 9.81 10.58 5.34
C GLY A 23 9.12 11.91 5.62
N SER A 24 8.78 12.63 4.56
CA SER A 24 8.14 13.94 4.66
C SER A 24 7.14 14.15 3.53
N PHE A 25 6.06 14.87 3.85
CA PHE A 25 5.05 15.27 2.90
C PHE A 25 5.12 16.79 2.69
N VAL A 26 5.07 17.21 1.43
CA VAL A 26 5.37 18.58 1.04
C VAL A 26 4.27 19.13 0.14
N LYS A 27 3.82 20.36 0.44
CA LYS A 27 3.01 21.15 -0.49
C LYS A 27 3.89 22.18 -1.18
N LEU A 28 3.85 22.19 -2.51
CA LEU A 28 4.57 23.11 -3.38
C LEU A 28 3.61 24.07 -4.08
N ASN A 29 4.10 25.28 -4.33
CA ASN A 29 3.51 26.16 -5.34
C ASN A 29 3.80 25.54 -6.73
N ALA A 30 2.74 25.28 -7.50
CA ALA A 30 2.86 24.58 -8.77
C ALA A 30 3.52 25.40 -9.90
N GLN A 31 3.57 26.73 -9.77
CA GLN A 31 4.19 27.62 -10.76
C GLN A 31 5.66 27.87 -10.43
N THR A 32 6.00 28.02 -9.15
CA THR A 32 7.35 28.43 -8.72
C THR A 32 8.19 27.31 -8.13
N GLY A 33 7.58 26.18 -7.77
CA GLY A 33 8.24 25.09 -7.05
C GLY A 33 8.55 25.41 -5.58
N LYS A 34 8.18 26.59 -5.06
CA LYS A 34 8.42 26.96 -3.66
C LYS A 34 7.69 26.03 -2.70
N ILE A 35 8.38 25.54 -1.68
CA ILE A 35 7.78 24.82 -0.55
C ILE A 35 6.91 25.78 0.25
N LEU A 36 5.62 25.44 0.36
CA LEU A 36 4.65 26.18 1.17
C LEU A 36 4.62 25.64 2.60
N TRP A 37 4.65 24.31 2.75
CA TRP A 37 4.86 23.64 4.03
C TRP A 37 5.47 22.26 3.80
N ARG A 38 6.09 21.73 4.86
CA ARG A 38 6.65 20.37 4.94
C ARG A 38 6.34 19.78 6.31
N THR A 39 5.92 18.53 6.31
CA THR A 39 5.59 17.76 7.52
C THR A 39 6.40 16.48 7.52
N TYR A 40 7.13 16.21 8.59
CA TYR A 40 7.90 14.97 8.76
C TYR A 40 7.06 13.90 9.45
N MET A 41 7.23 12.64 9.07
CA MET A 41 6.44 11.50 9.57
C MET A 41 7.02 10.83 10.82
N LEU A 42 8.18 11.30 11.28
CA LEU A 42 8.91 10.73 12.42
C LEU A 42 9.43 11.86 13.31
N PRO A 43 9.75 11.59 14.58
CA PRO A 43 10.45 12.52 15.46
C PRO A 43 11.77 13.01 14.86
N ASP A 44 12.28 14.15 15.34
CA ASP A 44 13.57 14.64 14.89
C ASP A 44 14.70 13.72 15.35
N ASN A 45 15.52 13.28 14.40
CA ASN A 45 16.66 12.42 14.65
C ASN A 45 17.98 13.20 14.71
N PHE A 46 17.93 14.54 14.57
CA PHE A 46 19.09 15.43 14.64
C PHE A 46 20.21 15.07 13.63
N GLY A 47 19.88 14.35 12.55
CA GLY A 47 20.85 13.83 11.59
C GLY A 47 21.74 12.71 12.13
N GLN A 48 21.30 12.02 13.19
CA GLN A 48 22.06 10.96 13.85
C GLN A 48 21.52 9.57 13.51
N ARG A 49 22.44 8.61 13.38
CA ARG A 49 22.09 7.19 13.24
C ARG A 49 21.71 6.59 14.58
N GLY A 50 20.90 5.53 14.55
CA GLY A 50 20.41 4.86 15.75
C GLY A 50 19.17 5.50 16.37
N GLU A 51 18.69 6.60 15.77
CA GLU A 51 17.41 7.23 16.04
C GLU A 51 16.35 6.76 15.03
N TYR A 52 15.15 7.35 15.06
CA TYR A 52 14.12 7.07 14.06
C TYR A 52 14.56 7.45 12.63
N ALA A 53 14.36 6.51 11.71
CA ALA A 53 14.49 6.74 10.27
C ALA A 53 13.46 5.89 9.51
N GLY A 54 13.15 6.28 8.27
CA GLY A 54 12.16 5.62 7.42
C GLY A 54 10.86 6.42 7.29
N ALA A 55 9.71 5.74 7.41
CA ALA A 55 8.37 6.27 7.19
C ALA A 55 8.20 6.98 5.83
N ALA A 56 8.82 6.42 4.80
CA ALA A 56 8.79 6.96 3.45
C ALA A 56 7.36 7.08 2.92
N ILE A 57 7.11 8.07 2.06
CA ILE A 57 5.84 8.22 1.34
C ILE A 57 6.14 7.98 -0.14
N TRP A 58 6.11 6.70 -0.52
CA TRP A 58 6.62 6.19 -1.80
C TRP A 58 5.55 5.55 -2.68
N GLY A 59 4.30 5.50 -2.20
CA GLY A 59 3.16 4.93 -2.90
C GLY A 59 2.52 5.85 -3.95
N SER A 60 1.22 5.65 -4.17
CA SER A 60 0.40 6.40 -5.13
C SER A 60 0.15 7.85 -4.74
N SER A 61 -0.46 8.61 -5.66
CA SER A 61 -0.84 10.01 -5.44
C SER A 61 -1.76 10.18 -4.23
N PRO A 62 -1.57 11.23 -3.42
CA PRO A 62 -2.36 11.46 -2.22
C PRO A 62 -3.83 11.75 -2.54
N SER A 63 -4.73 11.35 -1.65
CA SER A 63 -6.16 11.65 -1.77
C SER A 63 -6.50 12.97 -1.10
N ILE A 64 -7.32 13.81 -1.74
CA ILE A 64 -7.66 15.16 -1.24
C ILE A 64 -9.17 15.25 -0.98
N ASP A 65 -9.55 15.64 0.24
CA ASP A 65 -10.91 16.04 0.60
C ASP A 65 -10.96 17.55 0.89
N ILE A 66 -11.36 18.32 -0.12
CA ILE A 66 -11.48 19.78 -0.01
C ILE A 66 -12.57 20.21 0.99
N ARG A 67 -13.58 19.37 1.26
CA ARG A 67 -14.67 19.73 2.19
C ARG A 67 -14.20 19.68 3.63
N ARG A 68 -13.31 18.75 3.95
CA ARG A 68 -12.67 18.63 5.27
C ARG A 68 -11.39 19.45 5.41
N ASN A 69 -10.93 20.04 4.31
CA ASN A 69 -9.62 20.66 4.22
C ASN A 69 -8.47 19.68 4.54
N HIS A 70 -8.58 18.42 4.12
CA HIS A 70 -7.61 17.36 4.43
C HIS A 70 -6.98 16.75 3.16
N VAL A 71 -5.72 16.33 3.29
CA VAL A 71 -5.04 15.40 2.38
C VAL A 71 -4.68 14.13 3.15
N TYR A 72 -4.87 12.98 2.51
CA TYR A 72 -4.70 11.67 3.09
C TYR A 72 -3.58 10.91 2.40
N ILE A 73 -2.72 10.29 3.21
CA ILE A 73 -1.55 9.53 2.76
C ILE A 73 -1.41 8.22 3.55
N GLY A 74 -0.70 7.27 2.94
CA GLY A 74 -0.13 6.11 3.61
C GLY A 74 1.36 6.31 3.81
N THR A 75 1.91 5.81 4.92
CA THR A 75 3.35 5.88 5.24
C THR A 75 4.01 4.51 5.27
N GLY A 76 5.32 4.55 5.02
CA GLY A 76 6.25 3.43 5.00
C GLY A 76 6.60 2.90 6.40
N ASN A 77 7.34 1.79 6.39
CA ASN A 77 7.98 1.16 7.55
C ASN A 77 9.11 2.02 8.11
N LEU A 78 9.55 1.69 9.33
CA LEU A 78 10.77 2.22 9.91
C LEU A 78 11.99 1.50 9.33
N TYR A 79 13.08 2.24 9.14
CA TYR A 79 14.41 1.69 8.83
C TYR A 79 15.24 1.52 10.10
N SER A 80 15.05 2.40 11.08
CA SER A 80 15.68 2.33 12.40
C SER A 80 14.82 2.99 13.46
N ALA A 81 15.12 2.68 14.73
CA ALA A 81 14.46 3.28 15.88
C ALA A 81 15.42 3.43 17.07
N PRO A 82 15.12 4.37 17.99
CA PRO A 82 15.91 4.62 19.20
C PRO A 82 16.12 3.39 20.08
N LYS A 83 17.24 3.34 20.82
CA LYS A 83 17.56 2.17 21.67
C LYS A 83 16.49 1.90 22.73
N ASN A 84 15.97 2.93 23.40
CA ASN A 84 14.91 2.79 24.40
C ASN A 84 13.64 2.15 23.82
N VAL A 85 13.31 2.47 22.56
CA VAL A 85 12.16 1.91 21.83
C VAL A 85 12.41 0.43 21.51
N ARG A 86 13.59 0.09 20.95
CA ARG A 86 13.96 -1.29 20.65
C ARG A 86 14.02 -2.18 21.89
N ASP A 87 14.60 -1.69 22.98
CA ASP A 87 14.66 -2.38 24.28
C ASP A 87 13.24 -2.57 24.86
N CYS A 88 12.32 -1.64 24.61
CA CYS A 88 10.91 -1.78 24.98
C CYS A 88 10.25 -2.93 24.20
N GLN A 89 10.47 -2.99 22.89
CA GLN A 89 9.91 -4.05 22.03
C GLN A 89 10.44 -5.42 22.37
N GLU A 90 11.75 -5.55 22.59
CA GLU A 90 12.35 -6.80 23.07
C GLU A 90 11.64 -7.32 24.33
N ARG A 91 11.33 -6.42 25.27
CA ARG A 91 10.59 -6.79 26.47
C ARG A 91 9.14 -7.17 26.17
N GLN A 92 8.45 -6.41 25.32
CA GLN A 92 7.05 -6.65 24.96
C GLN A 92 6.87 -7.97 24.18
N ASN A 93 7.75 -8.26 23.23
CA ASN A 93 7.74 -9.48 22.43
C ASN A 93 8.02 -10.74 23.26
N ASN A 94 8.73 -10.60 24.39
CA ASN A 94 9.00 -11.68 25.33
C ASN A 94 7.90 -11.87 26.39
N ARG A 95 6.85 -11.03 26.40
CA ARG A 95 5.68 -11.23 27.27
C ARG A 95 4.71 -12.21 26.61
N THR A 96 4.13 -13.08 27.43
CA THR A 96 3.01 -13.96 27.04
C THR A 96 1.66 -13.23 27.02
N ASP A 97 1.62 -12.03 27.60
CA ASP A 97 0.40 -11.28 27.86
C ASP A 97 0.32 -10.15 26.84
N MET A 98 -0.73 -10.12 26.00
CA MET A 98 -0.90 -9.04 25.02
C MET A 98 -1.35 -7.75 25.72
N PRO A 99 -0.53 -6.67 25.73
CA PRO A 99 -0.96 -5.39 26.25
C PRO A 99 -2.09 -4.82 25.38
N SER A 100 -3.02 -4.08 25.99
CA SER A 100 -4.13 -3.41 25.27
C SER A 100 -3.69 -2.17 24.48
N THR A 101 -2.47 -1.67 24.72
CA THR A 101 -1.89 -0.48 24.10
C THR A 101 -0.40 -0.72 23.90
N ASP A 102 0.15 -0.35 22.74
CA ASP A 102 1.58 -0.48 22.47
C ASP A 102 2.36 0.60 23.24
N GLU A 103 2.98 0.21 24.35
CA GLU A 103 3.75 1.13 25.22
C GLU A 103 5.06 1.59 24.56
N CYS A 104 5.46 0.94 23.48
CA CYS A 104 6.77 1.13 22.85
C CYS A 104 6.74 2.08 21.65
N VAL A 105 5.59 2.68 21.31
CA VAL A 105 5.46 3.62 20.20
C VAL A 105 5.43 5.04 20.73
N GLU A 106 6.36 5.88 20.26
CA GLU A 106 6.35 7.30 20.59
C GLU A 106 5.21 8.04 19.87
N PRO A 107 4.60 9.08 20.49
CA PRO A 107 3.41 9.75 19.94
C PRO A 107 3.57 10.37 18.54
N GLU A 108 4.79 10.76 18.18
CA GLU A 108 5.09 11.42 16.89
C GLU A 108 5.71 10.44 15.87
N ASN A 109 5.70 9.13 16.15
CA ASN A 109 6.00 8.10 15.17
C ASN A 109 4.76 7.81 14.32
N HIS A 110 4.83 8.15 13.03
CA HIS A 110 3.75 7.94 12.08
C HIS A 110 4.14 6.97 10.96
N SER A 111 5.01 5.99 11.22
CA SER A 111 5.22 4.87 10.30
C SER A 111 3.96 4.02 10.15
N ASP A 112 3.84 3.27 9.06
CA ASP A 112 2.79 2.26 8.84
C ASP A 112 1.37 2.77 9.12
N SER A 113 1.14 4.02 8.74
CA SER A 113 -0.05 4.78 9.14
C SER A 113 -0.87 5.23 7.95
N ILE A 114 -2.19 5.32 8.17
CA ILE A 114 -3.05 6.20 7.38
C ILE A 114 -3.13 7.53 8.13
N ILE A 115 -2.85 8.63 7.44
CA ILE A 115 -2.73 9.97 8.04
C ILE A 115 -3.63 10.96 7.33
N ALA A 116 -4.28 11.84 8.10
CA ALA A 116 -4.93 13.05 7.59
C ALA A 116 -4.11 14.29 7.95
N ILE A 117 -3.81 15.12 6.95
CA ILE A 117 -3.04 16.35 7.08
C ILE A 117 -3.89 17.53 6.61
N ASP A 118 -3.85 18.63 7.35
CA ASP A 118 -4.51 19.89 6.99
C ASP A 118 -3.90 20.49 5.70
N LEU A 119 -4.73 20.78 4.70
CA LEU A 119 -4.27 21.24 3.38
C LEU A 119 -3.52 22.56 3.43
N ASP A 120 -3.85 23.44 4.37
CA ASP A 120 -3.32 24.80 4.42
C ASP A 120 -2.07 24.89 5.27
N THR A 121 -2.06 24.21 6.41
CA THR A 121 -1.01 24.35 7.42
C THR A 121 0.00 23.20 7.41
N GLY A 122 -0.33 22.04 6.82
CA GLY A 122 0.49 20.83 6.91
C GLY A 122 0.43 20.14 8.27
N LYS A 123 -0.42 20.59 9.21
CA LYS A 123 -0.55 19.96 10.52
C LYS A 123 -1.28 18.61 10.40
N ILE A 124 -0.76 17.59 11.07
CA ILE A 124 -1.45 16.30 11.20
C ILE A 124 -2.72 16.51 12.04
N LYS A 125 -3.84 16.02 11.54
CA LYS A 125 -5.16 16.10 12.20
C LYS A 125 -5.44 14.84 12.99
N TRP A 126 -5.13 13.71 12.39
CA TRP A 126 -5.16 12.40 13.02
C TRP A 126 -4.26 11.45 12.20
N PHE A 127 -3.80 10.40 12.85
CA PHE A 127 -3.15 9.26 12.21
C PHE A 127 -3.56 7.98 12.95
N ASN A 128 -3.54 6.85 12.25
CA ASN A 128 -3.63 5.53 12.87
C ASN A 128 -2.52 4.66 12.30
N GLN A 129 -1.60 4.24 13.16
CA GLN A 129 -0.62 3.21 12.86
C GLN A 129 -1.32 1.84 12.88
N LEU A 130 -1.11 1.05 11.83
CA LEU A 130 -1.85 -0.18 11.57
C LEU A 130 -0.86 -1.31 11.27
N GLY A 131 -1.13 -2.52 11.76
CA GLY A 131 -0.23 -3.67 11.58
C GLY A 131 0.86 -3.78 12.66
N GLY A 132 0.90 -2.86 13.62
CA GLY A 132 1.86 -2.89 14.73
C GLY A 132 3.22 -2.29 14.35
N TYR A 133 4.23 -2.63 15.13
CA TYR A 133 5.58 -2.10 14.95
C TYR A 133 6.36 -2.85 13.87
N ASP A 134 6.86 -2.14 12.86
CA ASP A 134 7.58 -2.71 11.71
C ASP A 134 8.89 -1.94 11.44
N VAL A 135 10.01 -2.46 11.96
CA VAL A 135 11.35 -2.00 11.55
C VAL A 135 11.89 -2.98 10.53
N TRP A 136 11.64 -2.64 9.28
CA TRP A 136 12.02 -3.46 8.15
C TRP A 136 12.95 -2.69 7.20
N PHE A 137 13.99 -3.36 6.71
CA PHE A 137 14.86 -2.90 5.64
C PHE A 137 15.56 -4.12 5.03
N PHE A 138 16.09 -4.01 3.81
CA PHE A 138 16.41 -5.18 2.99
C PHE A 138 17.42 -6.15 3.63
N GLU A 139 18.39 -5.66 4.41
CA GLU A 139 19.39 -6.51 5.08
C GLU A 139 18.79 -7.36 6.22
N CYS A 140 17.66 -6.93 6.79
CA CYS A 140 16.97 -7.62 7.88
C CYS A 140 15.82 -8.55 7.43
N ASN A 141 15.84 -8.97 6.17
CA ASN A 141 14.98 -10.06 5.69
C ASN A 141 15.27 -11.42 6.38
N ASN A 142 16.47 -11.59 6.94
CA ASN A 142 16.81 -12.73 7.79
C ASN A 142 16.72 -12.34 9.28
N VAL A 143 15.58 -12.60 9.89
CA VAL A 143 15.29 -12.31 11.31
C VAL A 143 16.20 -13.06 12.31
N SER A 144 16.99 -14.05 11.86
CA SER A 144 17.99 -14.74 12.69
C SER A 144 19.30 -13.97 12.83
N ASN A 145 19.50 -12.86 12.12
CA ASN A 145 20.68 -12.02 12.27
C ASN A 145 20.58 -11.20 13.58
N PRO A 146 21.51 -11.39 14.55
CA PRO A 146 21.44 -10.71 15.85
C PRO A 146 21.66 -9.19 15.78
N LYS A 147 22.11 -8.66 14.63
CA LYS A 147 22.19 -7.21 14.39
C LYS A 147 20.85 -6.60 13.95
N CYS A 148 19.85 -7.42 13.63
CA CYS A 148 18.55 -6.94 13.21
C CYS A 148 17.66 -6.59 14.40
N PRO A 149 16.73 -5.63 14.22
CA PRO A 149 15.74 -5.32 15.24
C PRO A 149 14.89 -6.56 15.60
N PRO A 150 14.48 -6.70 16.86
CA PRO A 150 13.59 -7.76 17.30
C PRO A 150 12.26 -7.69 16.51
N GLY A 151 11.90 -8.78 15.82
CA GLY A 151 10.67 -8.88 15.03
C GLY A 151 9.39 -8.98 15.87
N PRO A 152 8.20 -9.04 15.24
CA PRO A 152 8.00 -9.34 13.81
C PRO A 152 8.24 -8.14 12.88
N ASN A 153 9.15 -8.29 11.91
CA ASN A 153 9.44 -7.28 10.88
C ASN A 153 8.80 -7.75 9.56
N LEU A 154 7.53 -7.42 9.35
CA LEU A 154 6.72 -7.98 8.26
C LEU A 154 6.86 -7.19 6.95
N GLY A 155 7.45 -6.00 6.97
CA GLY A 155 7.46 -5.10 5.80
C GLY A 155 6.02 -4.79 5.38
N ALA A 156 5.18 -4.50 6.38
CA ALA A 156 3.75 -4.36 6.28
C ALA A 156 3.34 -2.90 6.10
N ASP A 157 4.12 -2.09 5.39
CA ASP A 157 3.79 -0.68 5.27
C ASP A 157 2.70 -0.37 4.23
N PHE A 158 2.27 0.89 4.16
CA PHE A 158 1.32 1.34 3.15
C PHE A 158 2.04 1.76 1.86
N ALA A 159 2.00 0.87 0.87
CA ALA A 159 2.52 1.11 -0.48
C ALA A 159 1.59 1.92 -1.39
N ALA A 160 0.51 2.50 -0.86
CA ALA A 160 -0.46 3.28 -1.60
C ALA A 160 -1.16 4.30 -0.69
N ALA A 161 -1.55 5.44 -1.26
CA ALA A 161 -2.44 6.37 -0.60
C ALA A 161 -3.84 5.74 -0.41
N PRO A 162 -4.56 6.08 0.66
CA PRO A 162 -5.91 5.61 0.87
C PRO A 162 -6.84 6.14 -0.22
N MET A 163 -7.72 5.28 -0.73
CA MET A 163 -8.85 5.72 -1.55
C MET A 163 -9.95 6.29 -0.65
N MET A 164 -10.71 7.26 -1.18
CA MET A 164 -11.80 7.89 -0.44
C MET A 164 -13.13 7.41 -0.98
N LEU A 165 -14.03 7.01 -0.09
CA LEU A 165 -15.39 6.62 -0.48
C LEU A 165 -16.41 7.01 0.58
N THR A 166 -17.67 7.09 0.17
CA THR A 166 -18.80 7.37 1.05
C THR A 166 -19.78 6.20 0.94
N THR A 167 -20.12 5.59 2.07
CA THR A 167 -21.03 4.43 2.11
C THR A 167 -21.92 4.46 3.34
N TYR A 168 -22.76 3.45 3.52
CA TYR A 168 -23.66 3.32 4.68
C TYR A 168 -23.25 2.11 5.51
N VAL A 169 -22.64 2.37 6.67
CA VAL A 169 -22.25 1.34 7.65
C VAL A 169 -23.31 1.33 8.74
N ASP A 170 -23.97 0.18 8.93
CA ASP A 170 -25.09 0.02 9.88
C ASP A 170 -26.20 1.07 9.71
N GLY A 171 -26.50 1.43 8.46
CA GLY A 171 -27.51 2.44 8.11
C GLY A 171 -27.06 3.89 8.32
N ILE A 172 -25.85 4.13 8.84
CA ILE A 172 -25.28 5.46 9.04
C ILE A 172 -24.37 5.79 7.86
N LYS A 173 -24.59 6.96 7.24
CA LYS A 173 -23.70 7.46 6.19
C LYS A 173 -22.32 7.75 6.81
N ARG A 174 -21.30 7.10 6.27
CA ARG A 174 -19.90 7.22 6.68
C ARG A 174 -19.06 7.60 5.50
N ASP A 175 -18.08 8.45 5.77
CA ASP A 175 -17.03 8.76 4.83
C ASP A 175 -15.76 8.07 5.27
N LEU A 176 -15.17 7.25 4.39
CA LEU A 176 -14.08 6.34 4.72
C LEU A 176 -12.81 6.68 3.93
N ALA A 177 -11.67 6.55 4.60
CA ALA A 177 -10.35 6.41 4.00
C ALA A 177 -9.98 4.93 4.03
N VAL A 178 -9.76 4.30 2.87
CA VAL A 178 -9.48 2.86 2.77
C VAL A 178 -8.15 2.62 2.08
N ALA A 179 -7.25 1.87 2.71
CA ALA A 179 -5.99 1.46 2.11
C ALA A 179 -5.75 -0.03 2.31
N VAL A 180 -5.05 -0.65 1.36
CA VAL A 180 -4.61 -2.04 1.46
C VAL A 180 -3.11 -2.06 1.69
N GLN A 181 -2.73 -2.74 2.75
CA GLN A 181 -1.38 -2.79 3.30
C GLN A 181 -0.58 -3.94 2.66
N LYS A 182 0.76 -3.85 2.69
CA LYS A 182 1.61 -4.96 2.24
C LYS A 182 1.43 -6.25 3.03
N SER A 183 0.87 -6.20 4.23
CA SER A 183 0.43 -7.40 4.98
C SER A 183 -0.69 -8.19 4.28
N GLY A 184 -1.40 -7.57 3.34
CA GLY A 184 -2.59 -8.11 2.70
C GLY A 184 -3.90 -7.70 3.39
N TYR A 185 -3.82 -6.94 4.49
CA TYR A 185 -4.99 -6.37 5.15
C TYR A 185 -5.48 -5.10 4.46
N ALA A 186 -6.79 -5.02 4.24
CA ALA A 186 -7.49 -3.81 3.91
C ALA A 186 -8.07 -3.16 5.18
N TRP A 187 -7.86 -1.86 5.32
CA TRP A 187 -8.25 -1.08 6.50
C TRP A 187 -9.15 0.07 6.08
N ALA A 188 -10.28 0.24 6.76
CA ALA A 188 -11.17 1.37 6.55
C ALA A 188 -11.32 2.22 7.82
N LEU A 189 -10.95 3.48 7.71
CA LEU A 189 -11.01 4.46 8.79
C LEU A 189 -12.00 5.57 8.47
N ASP A 190 -12.66 6.10 9.49
CA ASP A 190 -13.51 7.29 9.36
C ASP A 190 -12.65 8.52 8.99
N ARG A 191 -13.06 9.27 7.96
CA ARG A 191 -12.30 10.43 7.45
C ARG A 191 -12.13 11.57 8.45
N ASP A 192 -13.04 11.69 9.40
CA ASP A 192 -13.08 12.82 10.32
C ASP A 192 -12.11 12.67 11.49
N ASN A 193 -11.90 11.44 11.96
CA ASN A 193 -11.14 11.18 13.20
C ASN A 193 -10.22 9.95 13.14
N GLY A 194 -10.18 9.24 12.01
CA GLY A 194 -9.35 8.05 11.84
C GLY A 194 -9.86 6.81 12.55
N LYS A 195 -11.06 6.84 13.16
CA LYS A 195 -11.60 5.68 13.87
C LYS A 195 -11.71 4.47 12.92
N LEU A 196 -11.15 3.33 13.33
CA LEU A 196 -11.30 2.07 12.61
C LEU A 196 -12.79 1.67 12.51
N ILE A 197 -13.23 1.42 11.28
CA ILE A 197 -14.59 0.97 10.96
C ILE A 197 -14.61 -0.53 10.68
N TRP A 198 -13.71 -0.99 9.80
CA TRP A 198 -13.51 -2.41 9.55
C TRP A 198 -12.07 -2.68 9.09
N ALA A 199 -11.63 -3.92 9.28
CA ALA A 199 -10.39 -4.47 8.76
C ALA A 199 -10.67 -5.85 8.18
N THR A 200 -10.02 -6.22 7.07
CA THR A 200 -10.21 -7.54 6.46
C THR A 200 -8.92 -7.99 5.80
N GLU A 201 -8.53 -9.24 6.03
CA GLU A 201 -7.49 -9.90 5.25
C GLU A 201 -8.01 -10.15 3.83
N ALA A 202 -7.52 -9.38 2.86
CA ALA A 202 -7.92 -9.52 1.46
C ALA A 202 -7.18 -10.69 0.80
N GLY A 203 -5.97 -11.00 1.27
CA GLY A 203 -5.17 -12.12 0.80
C GLY A 203 -3.80 -12.13 1.48
N PRO A 204 -2.90 -13.05 1.09
CA PRO A 204 -1.59 -13.16 1.71
C PRO A 204 -0.71 -11.93 1.44
N GLY A 205 -0.04 -11.45 2.47
CA GLY A 205 1.13 -10.57 2.36
C GLY A 205 2.39 -11.30 1.88
N GLY A 206 3.45 -10.54 1.63
CA GLY A 206 4.76 -11.10 1.28
C GLY A 206 5.81 -10.04 1.04
N LEU A 207 6.99 -10.46 0.58
CA LEU A 207 8.16 -9.58 0.40
C LEU A 207 7.89 -8.38 -0.51
N THR A 208 7.15 -8.60 -1.61
CA THR A 208 6.74 -7.50 -2.52
C THR A 208 5.32 -7.00 -2.22
N GLY A 209 4.81 -7.35 -1.04
CA GLY A 209 3.50 -7.00 -0.51
C GLY A 209 2.38 -8.00 -0.82
N GLY A 210 1.27 -7.82 -0.12
CA GLY A 210 -0.07 -8.31 -0.43
C GLY A 210 -0.77 -7.28 -1.30
N GLY A 211 -1.27 -6.18 -0.73
CA GLY A 211 -1.74 -5.02 -1.50
C GLY A 211 -0.63 -4.00 -1.75
N THR A 212 -0.46 -3.56 -3.00
CA THR A 212 0.56 -2.56 -3.36
C THR A 212 0.12 -1.65 -4.51
N TRP A 213 0.74 -0.46 -4.59
CA TRP A 213 0.63 0.53 -5.68
C TRP A 213 -0.72 1.21 -5.89
N GLY A 214 -1.84 0.58 -5.54
CA GLY A 214 -3.14 1.24 -5.58
C GLY A 214 -4.32 0.29 -5.69
N ALA A 215 -5.36 0.64 -4.95
CA ALA A 215 -6.67 0.02 -5.00
C ALA A 215 -7.69 0.97 -5.65
N ALA A 216 -8.85 0.46 -6.03
CA ALA A 216 -9.91 1.24 -6.66
C ALA A 216 -11.24 0.99 -5.98
N THR A 217 -12.20 1.90 -6.18
CA THR A 217 -13.55 1.77 -5.62
C THR A 217 -14.59 2.32 -6.57
N ASP A 218 -15.76 1.69 -6.58
CA ASP A 218 -17.00 2.21 -7.18
C ASP A 218 -17.99 2.71 -6.10
N GLU A 219 -17.46 3.06 -4.92
CA GLU A 219 -18.15 3.38 -3.66
C GLU A 219 -18.92 2.23 -3.02
N LYS A 220 -19.37 1.24 -3.79
CA LYS A 220 -20.07 0.06 -3.29
C LYS A 220 -19.09 -1.02 -2.86
N ARG A 221 -17.97 -1.14 -3.57
CA ARG A 221 -16.91 -2.12 -3.34
C ARG A 221 -15.55 -1.47 -3.33
N VAL A 222 -14.63 -2.16 -2.68
CA VAL A 222 -13.19 -1.88 -2.70
C VAL A 222 -12.54 -3.01 -3.49
N TYR A 223 -11.78 -2.65 -4.53
CA TYR A 223 -11.05 -3.58 -5.39
C TYR A 223 -9.56 -3.42 -5.12
N THR A 224 -8.84 -4.52 -4.94
CA THR A 224 -7.39 -4.50 -4.75
C THR A 224 -6.73 -5.65 -5.49
N ASN A 225 -5.47 -5.46 -5.83
CA ASN A 225 -4.57 -6.54 -6.20
C ASN A 225 -3.99 -7.20 -4.94
N ILE A 226 -3.64 -8.48 -5.07
CA ILE A 226 -2.85 -9.26 -4.12
C ILE A 226 -1.66 -9.86 -4.88
N ALA A 227 -0.45 -9.38 -4.60
CA ALA A 227 0.74 -9.79 -5.35
C ALA A 227 1.10 -11.25 -5.10
N ASN A 228 1.09 -11.70 -3.84
CA ASN A 228 1.47 -13.05 -3.39
C ASN A 228 2.84 -13.50 -3.92
N SER A 229 3.88 -12.65 -3.79
CA SER A 229 5.23 -12.95 -4.27
C SER A 229 5.88 -14.15 -3.59
N ASP A 230 5.50 -14.43 -2.36
CA ASP A 230 6.06 -15.54 -1.57
C ASP A 230 5.38 -16.88 -1.91
N ARG A 231 4.45 -16.89 -2.87
CA ARG A 231 3.72 -18.08 -3.33
C ARG A 231 2.98 -18.80 -2.19
N LYS A 232 2.48 -18.04 -1.22
CA LYS A 232 1.70 -18.58 -0.10
C LYS A 232 0.37 -19.14 -0.60
N ASN A 233 -0.20 -20.09 0.14
CA ASN A 233 -1.53 -20.60 -0.13
C ASN A 233 -2.55 -19.46 -0.01
N PHE A 234 -3.21 -19.13 -1.11
CA PHE A 234 -4.28 -18.15 -1.18
C PHE A 234 -5.60 -18.85 -1.48
N THR A 235 -6.48 -18.93 -0.49
CA THR A 235 -7.84 -19.50 -0.64
C THR A 235 -8.77 -18.47 -1.26
N LEU A 236 -9.26 -18.76 -2.46
CA LEU A 236 -10.10 -17.85 -3.24
C LEU A 236 -11.55 -17.90 -2.80
N GLN A 237 -12.13 -16.78 -2.37
CA GLN A 237 -13.54 -16.64 -2.04
C GLN A 237 -14.40 -16.23 -3.26
N PRO A 238 -15.68 -16.61 -3.33
CA PRO A 238 -16.42 -17.46 -2.39
C PRO A 238 -16.14 -18.96 -2.57
N SER A 239 -15.28 -19.33 -3.51
CA SER A 239 -14.86 -20.73 -3.65
C SER A 239 -14.00 -21.19 -2.45
N THR A 240 -13.50 -22.42 -2.50
CA THR A 240 -12.48 -22.91 -1.57
C THR A 240 -11.21 -23.34 -2.32
N LYS A 241 -11.09 -22.95 -3.59
CA LYS A 241 -9.91 -23.26 -4.41
C LYS A 241 -8.69 -22.52 -3.84
N VAL A 242 -7.59 -23.24 -3.72
CA VAL A 242 -6.31 -22.68 -3.27
C VAL A 242 -5.43 -22.44 -4.48
N THR A 243 -4.83 -21.25 -4.57
CA THR A 243 -3.79 -20.91 -5.53
C THR A 243 -2.51 -20.49 -4.81
N THR A 244 -1.39 -20.49 -5.51
CA THR A 244 -0.15 -19.82 -5.06
C THR A 244 0.20 -18.62 -5.94
N ALA A 245 -0.65 -18.31 -6.93
CA ALA A 245 -0.54 -17.10 -7.74
C ALA A 245 -0.99 -15.86 -6.95
N GLY A 246 -0.67 -14.68 -7.49
CA GLY A 246 -1.35 -13.45 -7.13
C GLY A 246 -2.78 -13.43 -7.68
N GLY A 247 -3.49 -12.33 -7.45
CA GLY A 247 -4.84 -12.15 -7.96
C GLY A 247 -5.46 -10.81 -7.61
N TRP A 248 -6.77 -10.72 -7.78
CA TRP A 248 -7.57 -9.54 -7.51
C TRP A 248 -8.73 -9.88 -6.60
N VAL A 249 -9.11 -8.93 -5.74
CA VAL A 249 -10.10 -9.14 -4.69
C VAL A 249 -11.07 -7.96 -4.68
N ALA A 250 -12.36 -8.25 -4.53
CA ALA A 250 -13.36 -7.24 -4.20
C ALA A 250 -13.92 -7.47 -2.80
N MET A 251 -14.09 -6.37 -2.07
CA MET A 251 -14.66 -6.33 -0.74
C MET A 251 -15.88 -5.41 -0.73
N ASP A 252 -16.86 -5.71 0.11
CA ASP A 252 -17.97 -4.81 0.38
C ASP A 252 -17.48 -3.55 1.10
N SER A 253 -17.86 -2.37 0.61
CA SER A 253 -17.42 -1.09 1.20
C SER A 253 -17.88 -0.89 2.64
N LYS A 254 -19.00 -1.50 3.04
CA LYS A 254 -19.65 -1.25 4.32
C LYS A 254 -19.07 -2.12 5.41
N SER A 255 -18.79 -3.39 5.08
CA SER A 255 -18.37 -4.38 6.07
C SER A 255 -16.95 -4.91 5.88
N GLY A 256 -16.27 -4.57 4.77
CA GLY A 256 -14.97 -5.12 4.41
C GLY A 256 -15.02 -6.57 3.90
N ARG A 257 -16.18 -7.23 3.94
CA ARG A 257 -16.30 -8.67 3.61
C ARG A 257 -15.89 -8.92 2.16
N VAL A 258 -15.01 -9.89 1.95
CA VAL A 258 -14.65 -10.35 0.60
C VAL A 258 -15.89 -10.88 -0.13
N LEU A 259 -16.15 -10.30 -1.30
CA LEU A 259 -17.26 -10.66 -2.19
C LEU A 259 -16.82 -11.68 -3.22
N TRP A 260 -15.63 -11.48 -3.79
CA TRP A 260 -14.99 -12.40 -4.72
C TRP A 260 -13.48 -12.18 -4.73
N SER A 261 -12.75 -13.21 -5.15
CA SER A 261 -11.33 -13.14 -5.47
C SER A 261 -11.05 -14.00 -6.71
N THR A 262 -10.23 -13.46 -7.61
CA THR A 262 -9.86 -14.09 -8.87
C THR A 262 -8.34 -14.23 -8.92
N ALA A 263 -7.85 -15.46 -8.97
CA ALA A 263 -6.42 -15.71 -9.18
C ALA A 263 -5.99 -15.26 -10.57
N ASP A 264 -4.73 -14.86 -10.70
CA ASP A 264 -4.09 -14.68 -11.99
C ASP A 264 -4.07 -16.02 -12.77
N PRO A 265 -4.82 -16.15 -13.88
CA PRO A 265 -4.88 -17.39 -14.65
C PRO A 265 -3.55 -17.79 -15.28
N SER A 266 -2.63 -16.85 -15.46
CA SER A 266 -1.28 -17.11 -15.97
C SER A 266 -0.31 -17.55 -14.86
N ASN A 267 -0.82 -17.75 -13.64
CA ASN A 267 -0.04 -18.15 -12.48
C ASN A 267 1.07 -17.15 -12.10
N GLY A 268 0.92 -15.88 -12.50
CA GLY A 268 1.82 -14.78 -12.16
C GLY A 268 1.53 -14.14 -10.80
N THR A 269 2.23 -13.05 -10.50
CA THR A 269 1.88 -12.15 -9.39
C THR A 269 1.02 -11.00 -9.93
N ALA A 270 0.26 -10.38 -9.04
CA ALA A 270 -0.57 -9.22 -9.36
C ALA A 270 -0.10 -8.01 -8.52
N ASN A 271 1.00 -7.38 -8.93
CA ASN A 271 1.54 -6.22 -8.22
C ASN A 271 0.89 -4.90 -8.69
N GLY A 272 0.54 -4.79 -9.97
CA GLY A 272 0.05 -3.52 -10.50
C GLY A 272 -1.27 -3.07 -9.86
N PRO A 273 -1.49 -1.74 -9.77
CA PRO A 273 -2.72 -1.20 -9.21
C PRO A 273 -3.92 -1.59 -10.08
N VAL A 274 -5.10 -1.67 -9.45
CA VAL A 274 -6.34 -1.96 -10.16
C VAL A 274 -7.05 -0.68 -10.61
N THR A 275 -7.81 -0.78 -11.69
CA THR A 275 -8.65 0.31 -12.20
C THR A 275 -10.08 -0.19 -12.34
N VAL A 276 -11.07 0.64 -11.99
CA VAL A 276 -12.49 0.28 -12.19
C VAL A 276 -13.20 1.35 -13.00
N ALA A 277 -13.98 0.93 -13.99
CA ALA A 277 -14.84 1.80 -14.77
C ALA A 277 -16.03 1.01 -15.32
N ASN A 278 -17.23 1.60 -15.29
CA ASN A 278 -18.44 1.02 -15.90
C ASN A 278 -18.71 -0.45 -15.54
N GLY A 279 -18.48 -0.83 -14.28
CA GLY A 279 -18.69 -2.21 -13.82
C GLY A 279 -17.63 -3.21 -14.27
N VAL A 280 -16.48 -2.75 -14.77
CA VAL A 280 -15.34 -3.58 -15.15
C VAL A 280 -14.11 -3.17 -14.33
N VAL A 281 -13.44 -4.17 -13.75
CA VAL A 281 -12.15 -4.05 -13.07
C VAL A 281 -11.05 -4.48 -14.01
N ILE A 282 -10.05 -3.63 -14.20
CA ILE A 282 -8.86 -3.89 -15.01
C ILE A 282 -7.69 -4.18 -14.09
N GLY A 283 -6.99 -5.29 -14.35
CA GLY A 283 -5.83 -5.73 -13.60
C GLY A 283 -4.73 -6.27 -14.53
N GLY A 284 -3.50 -5.84 -14.29
CA GLY A 284 -2.32 -6.32 -15.01
C GLY A 284 -1.59 -7.44 -14.27
N SER A 285 -1.11 -8.43 -15.01
CA SER A 285 -0.25 -9.49 -14.50
C SER A 285 1.22 -9.19 -14.76
N THR A 286 2.07 -9.55 -13.80
CA THR A 286 3.53 -9.47 -13.95
C THR A 286 4.10 -10.60 -14.81
N PHE A 287 3.28 -11.60 -15.19
CA PHE A 287 3.70 -12.72 -16.02
C PHE A 287 4.34 -12.22 -17.33
N ARG A 288 5.31 -12.97 -17.86
CA ARG A 288 6.23 -12.49 -18.89
C ARG A 288 5.57 -12.01 -20.21
N GLN A 289 4.34 -12.44 -20.50
CA GLN A 289 3.59 -11.97 -21.68
C GLN A 289 2.67 -10.78 -21.38
N GLY A 290 2.65 -10.27 -20.14
CA GLY A 290 1.80 -9.16 -19.72
C GLY A 290 0.33 -9.37 -20.01
N PRO A 291 -0.31 -10.43 -19.49
CA PRO A 291 -1.74 -10.55 -19.66
C PRO A 291 -2.45 -9.45 -18.85
N LEU A 292 -3.24 -8.64 -19.57
CA LEU A 292 -4.20 -7.69 -19.05
C LEU A 292 -5.54 -8.41 -18.93
N TYR A 293 -6.20 -8.27 -17.78
CA TYR A 293 -7.51 -8.87 -17.52
C TYR A 293 -8.55 -7.79 -17.25
N ALA A 294 -9.70 -7.91 -17.91
CA ALA A 294 -10.91 -7.17 -17.60
C ALA A 294 -11.90 -8.11 -16.93
N MET A 295 -12.29 -7.78 -15.71
CA MET A 295 -13.13 -8.60 -14.84
C MET A 295 -14.45 -7.89 -14.57
N ASN A 296 -15.54 -8.65 -14.48
CA ASN A 296 -16.82 -8.13 -14.01
C ASN A 296 -16.68 -7.68 -12.55
N ALA A 297 -17.01 -6.42 -12.27
CA ALA A 297 -16.84 -5.84 -10.94
C ALA A 297 -17.73 -6.49 -9.85
N MET A 298 -18.86 -7.08 -10.24
CA MET A 298 -19.76 -7.77 -9.31
C MET A 298 -19.28 -9.18 -8.97
N THR A 299 -18.72 -9.91 -9.94
CA THR A 299 -18.50 -11.36 -9.81
C THR A 299 -17.03 -11.79 -9.84
N GLY A 300 -16.13 -10.93 -10.30
CA GLY A 300 -14.72 -11.27 -10.53
C GLY A 300 -14.48 -12.11 -11.79
N GLU A 301 -15.53 -12.44 -12.55
CA GLU A 301 -15.43 -13.21 -13.79
C GLU A 301 -14.62 -12.45 -14.84
N ILE A 302 -13.65 -13.12 -15.48
CA ILE A 302 -12.85 -12.53 -16.55
C ILE A 302 -13.70 -12.44 -17.81
N LEU A 303 -14.03 -11.21 -18.20
CA LEU A 303 -14.81 -10.88 -19.39
C LEU A 303 -13.93 -10.85 -20.64
N TRP A 304 -12.69 -10.41 -20.48
CA TRP A 304 -11.74 -10.25 -21.58
C TRP A 304 -10.31 -10.31 -21.08
N SER A 305 -9.40 -10.75 -21.95
CA SER A 305 -7.96 -10.70 -21.68
C SER A 305 -7.16 -10.44 -22.93
N TYR A 306 -5.98 -9.84 -22.77
CA TYR A 306 -5.04 -9.59 -23.85
C TYR A 306 -3.60 -9.65 -23.38
N LYS A 307 -2.74 -10.30 -24.16
CA LYS A 307 -1.30 -10.41 -23.87
C LYS A 307 -0.57 -9.25 -24.52
N THR A 308 -0.10 -8.29 -23.72
CA THR A 308 0.59 -7.09 -24.22
C THR A 308 2.03 -7.37 -24.65
N GLY A 309 2.56 -8.56 -24.36
CA GLY A 309 3.90 -9.02 -24.76
C GLY A 309 5.00 -8.76 -23.73
N SER A 310 4.71 -8.07 -22.62
CA SER A 310 5.69 -7.84 -21.53
C SER A 310 5.00 -7.55 -20.20
N THR A 311 5.66 -7.86 -19.09
CA THR A 311 5.18 -7.67 -17.71
C THR A 311 4.42 -6.36 -17.53
N ILE A 312 3.21 -6.45 -16.97
CA ILE A 312 2.41 -5.28 -16.57
C ILE A 312 2.60 -5.05 -15.08
N TYR A 313 3.23 -3.93 -14.74
CA TYR A 313 3.41 -3.50 -13.35
C TYR A 313 2.68 -2.18 -13.04
N GLY A 314 2.32 -1.41 -14.08
CA GLY A 314 1.53 -0.18 -13.95
C GLY A 314 0.03 -0.44 -14.02
N GLY A 315 -0.76 0.56 -13.61
CA GLY A 315 -2.21 0.57 -13.75
C GLY A 315 -2.68 1.04 -15.11
N ALA A 316 -3.96 0.83 -15.40
CA ALA A 316 -4.62 1.43 -16.54
C ALA A 316 -5.16 2.82 -16.20
N SER A 317 -5.24 3.72 -17.18
CA SER A 317 -6.03 4.95 -17.09
C SER A 317 -7.22 4.86 -18.02
N VAL A 318 -8.34 5.47 -17.64
CA VAL A 318 -9.60 5.42 -18.40
C VAL A 318 -9.94 6.83 -18.85
N SER A 319 -10.18 7.03 -20.15
CA SER A 319 -10.65 8.30 -20.69
C SER A 319 -11.36 8.10 -22.03
N ASN A 320 -12.47 8.83 -22.24
CA ASN A 320 -13.23 8.85 -23.50
C ASN A 320 -13.54 7.46 -24.07
N GLY A 321 -13.99 6.52 -23.23
CA GLY A 321 -14.33 5.15 -23.65
C GLY A 321 -13.13 4.23 -23.91
N CYS A 322 -11.91 4.69 -23.67
CA CYS A 322 -10.70 3.91 -23.83
C CYS A 322 -10.02 3.64 -22.50
N ILE A 323 -9.36 2.47 -22.41
CA ILE A 323 -8.32 2.21 -21.41
C ILE A 323 -6.95 2.37 -22.05
N TYR A 324 -6.02 2.99 -21.32
CA TYR A 324 -4.63 3.17 -21.72
C TYR A 324 -3.73 2.45 -20.74
N LEU A 325 -2.78 1.68 -21.25
CA LEU A 325 -1.86 0.88 -20.43
C LEU A 325 -0.47 0.87 -21.04
N GLY A 326 0.55 1.11 -20.22
CA GLY A 326 1.94 1.00 -20.63
C GLY A 326 2.67 -0.16 -19.97
N HIS A 327 3.62 -0.75 -20.69
CA HIS A 327 4.72 -1.53 -20.13
C HIS A 327 6.05 -1.00 -20.71
N GLY A 328 7.12 -1.01 -19.90
CA GLY A 328 8.31 -0.22 -20.24
C GLY A 328 9.62 -0.67 -19.60
N TYR A 329 9.64 -0.93 -18.30
CA TYR A 329 10.89 -1.25 -17.60
C TYR A 329 10.68 -2.40 -16.64
N LYS A 330 11.75 -3.17 -16.40
CA LYS A 330 11.84 -3.98 -15.19
C LYS A 330 11.92 -3.02 -14.01
N VAL A 331 10.93 -3.05 -13.13
CA VAL A 331 10.99 -2.35 -11.84
C VAL A 331 12.08 -2.97 -10.96
N SER A 332 12.61 -2.23 -9.98
CA SER A 332 13.76 -2.66 -9.15
C SER A 332 13.61 -4.07 -8.58
N VAL A 333 12.44 -4.38 -8.01
CA VAL A 333 12.09 -5.72 -7.47
C VAL A 333 12.06 -6.82 -8.54
N GLY A 334 11.82 -6.46 -9.80
CA GLY A 334 11.81 -7.35 -10.95
C GLY A 334 13.14 -7.45 -11.69
N LEU A 335 14.20 -6.73 -11.27
CA LEU A 335 15.52 -6.84 -11.88
C LEU A 335 16.18 -8.20 -11.57
N SER A 336 15.97 -8.71 -10.36
CA SER A 336 16.45 -10.02 -9.92
C SER A 336 15.55 -11.19 -10.32
N ASP A 337 14.31 -10.92 -10.78
CA ASP A 337 13.38 -11.95 -11.24
C ASP A 337 13.52 -12.15 -12.77
N PRO A 338 14.01 -13.33 -13.22
CA PRO A 338 14.13 -13.63 -14.65
C PRO A 338 12.77 -13.76 -15.36
N GLY A 339 11.67 -13.97 -14.62
CA GLY A 339 10.30 -14.03 -15.13
C GLY A 339 9.74 -12.67 -15.56
N PHE A 340 10.26 -11.57 -14.98
CA PHE A 340 9.86 -10.23 -15.38
C PHE A 340 10.52 -9.86 -16.70
N THR A 341 9.76 -9.19 -17.57
CA THR A 341 10.21 -8.78 -18.91
C THR A 341 9.99 -7.28 -19.10
N ALA A 342 10.97 -6.62 -19.72
CA ALA A 342 10.81 -5.23 -20.13
C ALA A 342 10.09 -5.17 -21.48
N GLY A 343 9.38 -4.07 -21.71
CA GLY A 343 8.81 -3.74 -23.01
C GLY A 343 8.96 -2.25 -23.27
N ASN A 344 8.22 -1.68 -24.21
CA ASN A 344 8.38 -0.27 -24.60
C ASN A 344 7.12 0.30 -25.26
N SER A 345 5.97 -0.28 -24.95
CA SER A 345 4.73 -0.06 -25.69
C SER A 345 3.64 0.55 -24.81
N LEU A 346 2.87 1.45 -25.42
CA LEU A 346 1.64 2.01 -24.88
C LEU A 346 0.47 1.46 -25.70
N PHE A 347 -0.52 0.90 -25.01
CA PHE A 347 -1.71 0.32 -25.61
C PHE A 347 -2.91 1.20 -25.32
N ALA A 348 -3.84 1.26 -26.28
CA ALA A 348 -5.17 1.82 -26.10
C ALA A 348 -6.21 0.79 -26.54
N PHE A 349 -7.18 0.49 -25.68
CA PHE A 349 -8.31 -0.38 -26.00
C PHE A 349 -9.59 0.42 -25.80
N CYS A 350 -10.35 0.62 -26.86
CA CYS A 350 -11.53 1.50 -26.87
C CYS A 350 -12.80 0.69 -27.15
N VAL A 351 -13.89 1.09 -26.51
CA VAL A 351 -15.23 0.66 -26.96
C VAL A 351 -15.55 1.37 -28.28
N ALA A 352 -16.17 0.63 -29.21
CA ALA A 352 -16.52 1.12 -30.54
C ALA A 352 -17.71 2.09 -30.53
#